data_AF-A0A7J4ACQ1-F1
#
_entry.id   AF-A0A7J4ACQ1-F1
#
_cell.length_a   1.000
_cell.length_b   1.000
_cell.length_c   1.000
_cell.angle_alpha   90.00
_cell.angle_beta   90.00
_cell.angle_gamma   90.00
#
_symmetry.space_group_name_H-M   'P 1'
#
loop_
_entity.id
_entity.type
_entity.pdbx_description
1 polymer ?
#
loop_
_entity_poly.entity_id
_entity_poly.type
_entity_poly.pdbx_seq_one_letter_code
_entity_poly.pdbx_strand_id
1 'polypeptide(L)' 'MVYNKIKLIFVSGLEVEFIDRERALKQVEELAEKGTRYPVVVFGPEGCGKSAWLSKQLRF' A
#
# COMPACT_ATOMS: atom_id res chain seq x y z
N MET A 1 14.85 -3.78 5.44
CA MET A 1 14.37 -4.53 4.25
C MET A 1 14.46 -3.61 3.05
N VAL A 2 14.87 -4.11 1.89
CA VAL A 2 14.89 -3.30 0.65
C VAL A 2 13.53 -3.43 -0.01
N TYR A 3 12.77 -2.33 -0.07
CA TYR A 3 11.46 -2.33 -0.71
C TYR A 3 11.62 -2.15 -2.22
N ASN A 4 11.35 -3.20 -2.99
CA ASN A 4 11.39 -3.13 -4.46
C ASN A 4 10.28 -2.24 -5.01
N LYS A 5 10.54 -1.56 -6.13
CA LYS A 5 9.55 -0.78 -6.88
C LYS A 5 8.40 -1.70 -7.31
N ILE A 6 7.16 -1.37 -6.93
CA ILE A 6 5.97 -2.08 -7.37
C ILE A 6 5.33 -1.27 -8.50
N LYS A 7 5.15 -1.93 -9.64
CA LYS A 7 4.36 -1.40 -10.75
C LYS A 7 2.90 -1.79 -10.57
N LEU A 8 2.04 -0.79 -10.62
CA LEU A 8 0.60 -0.98 -10.57
C LEU A 8 0.03 -0.87 -11.97
N ILE A 9 -0.61 -1.93 -12.42
CA ILE A 9 -1.40 -1.94 -13.65
C ILE A 9 -2.85 -1.69 -13.24
N PHE A 10 -3.35 -0.49 -13.52
CA PHE A 10 -4.74 -0.13 -13.24
C PHE A 10 -5.66 -0.47 -14.42
N VAL A 11 -5.17 -0.25 -15.65
CA VAL A 11 -5.82 -0.59 -16.92
C VAL A 11 -4.77 -1.04 -17.93
N SER A 12 -5.19 -1.73 -19.00
CA SER A 12 -4.27 -2.18 -20.06
C SER A 12 -3.46 -0.99 -20.61
N GLY A 13 -2.13 -1.07 -20.52
CA GLY A 13 -1.21 -0.02 -20.99
C GLY A 13 -0.91 1.10 -20.00
N LEU A 14 -1.54 1.15 -18.81
CA LEU A 14 -1.22 2.11 -17.76
C LEU A 14 -0.47 1.42 -16.62
N GLU A 15 0.85 1.55 -16.64
CA GLU A 15 1.73 1.20 -15.54
C GLU A 15 2.08 2.46 -14.73
N VAL A 16 1.73 2.46 -13.44
CA VAL A 16 2.12 3.52 -12.51
C VAL A 16 3.14 2.96 -11.53
N GLU A 17 4.27 3.65 -11.39
CA GLU A 17 5.24 3.32 -10.37
C GLU A 17 4.75 3.83 -9.01
N PHE A 18 4.63 2.94 -8.05
CA PHE A 18 4.18 3.29 -6.71
C PHE A 18 5.38 3.80 -5.89
N ILE A 19 5.67 5.10 -5.86
CA ILE A 19 6.89 5.64 -5.23
C ILE A 19 6.70 6.01 -3.73
N ASP A 20 7.80 6.23 -3.01
CA ASP A 20 7.88 6.83 -1.65
C ASP A 20 6.98 6.24 -0.56
N ARG A 21 6.80 4.92 -0.58
CA ARG A 21 5.87 4.20 0.30
C ARG A 21 6.51 3.46 1.46
N GLU A 22 7.79 3.67 1.74
CA GLU A 22 8.52 2.96 2.81
C GLU A 22 7.79 3.03 4.17
N ARG A 23 7.32 4.22 4.56
CA ARG A 23 6.53 4.39 5.78
C ARG A 23 5.21 3.63 5.72
N ALA A 24 4.53 3.67 4.59
CA ALA A 24 3.25 3.00 4.42
C ALA A 24 3.42 1.47 4.47
N LEU A 25 4.51 0.93 3.93
CA LEU A 25 4.84 -0.50 4.02
C LEU A 25 5.07 -0.93 5.46
N LYS A 26 5.90 -0.18 6.19
CA LYS A 26 6.17 -0.43 7.60
C LYS A 26 4.89 -0.41 8.45
N GLN A 27 3.96 0.49 8.15
CA GLN A 27 2.66 0.52 8.85
C GLN A 27 1.83 -0.75 8.60
N VAL A 28 1.82 -1.29 7.38
CA VAL A 28 1.11 -2.56 7.11
C VAL A 28 1.77 -3.72 7.86
N GLU A 29 3.10 -3.78 7.86
CA GLU A 29 3.85 -4.81 8.60
C GLU A 29 3.52 -4.76 10.10
N GLU A 30 3.58 -3.59 10.72
CA GLU A 30 3.25 -3.42 12.14
C GLU A 30 1.80 -3.84 12.46
N LEU A 31 0.86 -3.54 11.56
CA LEU A 31 -0.54 -3.96 11.71
C LEU A 31 -0.72 -5.46 11.50
N ALA A 32 0.04 -6.07 10.59
CA ALA A 32 0.01 -7.51 10.34
C ALA A 32 0.62 -8.31 11.51
N GLU A 33 1.72 -7.80 12.09
CA GLU A 33 2.40 -8.44 13.23
C GLU A 33 1.60 -8.32 14.53
N LYS A 34 1.05 -7.14 14.82
CA LYS A 34 0.39 -6.86 16.11
C LYS A 34 -1.12 -7.13 16.08
N GLY A 35 -1.70 -7.22 14.88
CA GLY A 35 -3.14 -7.23 14.68
C GLY A 35 -3.81 -5.89 15.03
N THR A 36 -5.11 -5.78 14.74
CA THR A 36 -5.90 -4.58 15.07
C THR A 36 -7.17 -4.98 15.80
N ARG A 37 -7.45 -4.33 16.93
CA ARG A 37 -8.71 -4.51 17.67
C ARG A 37 -9.85 -3.67 17.07
N TYR A 38 -9.50 -2.55 16.45
CA TYR A 38 -10.43 -1.56 15.91
C TYR A 38 -10.11 -1.25 14.44
N PRO A 39 -11.07 -0.71 13.67
CA PRO A 39 -10.83 -0.29 12.29
C PRO A 39 -9.70 0.74 12.17
N VAL A 40 -8.85 0.58 11.17
CA VAL A 40 -7.80 1.55 10.81
C VAL A 40 -8.29 2.40 9.65
N VAL A 41 -8.21 3.72 9.80
CA VAL A 41 -8.64 4.67 8.78
C VAL A 41 -7.43 5.25 8.06
N VAL A 42 -7.51 5.27 6.73
CA VAL A 42 -6.44 5.74 5.85
C VAL A 42 -6.87 7.04 5.18
N PHE A 43 -6.18 8.14 5.51
CA PHE A 43 -6.47 9.46 4.96
C PHE A 43 -5.60 9.79 3.75
N GLY A 44 -6.11 10.68 2.90
CA GLY A 44 -5.38 11.22 1.76
C GLY A 44 -6.31 11.66 0.63
N PRO A 45 -5.85 12.52 -0.28
CA PRO A 45 -6.65 12.99 -1.40
C PRO A 45 -7.04 11.84 -2.35
N GLU A 46 -8.06 12.09 -3.18
CA GLU A 46 -8.44 11.18 -4.25
C GLU A 46 -7.23 10.90 -5.18
N GLY A 47 -7.12 9.68 -5.71
CA GLY A 47 -5.99 9.29 -6.55
C GLY A 47 -4.66 9.02 -5.82
N CYS A 48 -4.54 9.29 -4.51
CA CYS A 48 -3.32 9.07 -3.71
C CYS A 48 -2.92 7.58 -3.53
N GLY A 49 -3.67 6.64 -4.11
CA GLY A 49 -3.29 5.23 -4.10
C GLY A 49 -3.62 4.45 -2.83
N LYS A 50 -4.41 4.99 -1.91
CA LYS A 50 -4.81 4.35 -0.63
C LYS A 50 -5.32 2.91 -0.81
N SER A 51 -6.20 2.67 -1.77
CA SER A 51 -6.75 1.33 -2.06
C SER A 51 -5.71 0.41 -2.71
N ALA A 52 -4.83 0.96 -3.55
CA ALA A 52 -3.77 0.18 -4.19
C ALA A 52 -2.71 -0.26 -3.18
N TRP A 53 -2.36 0.61 -2.23
CA TRP A 53 -1.50 0.30 -1.08
C TRP A 53 -2.03 -0.91 -0.30
N LEU A 54 -3.27 -0.87 0.18
CA LEU A 54 -3.84 -1.98 0.95
C LEU A 54 -3.98 -3.28 0.14
N SER A 55 -4.50 -3.21 -1.09
CA SER A 55 -4.82 -4.41 -1.88
C SER A 55 -3.63 -5.16 -2.47
N LYS A 56 -2.48 -4.47 -2.65
CA LYS A 56 -1.27 -5.06 -3.23
C LYS A 56 -0.23 -5.44 -2.18
N GLN A 57 -0.25 -4.82 -0.99
CA GLN A 57 0.57 -5.26 0.14
C GLN A 57 -0.03 -6.49 0.85
N LEU A 58 -1.35 -6.60 0.98
CA LEU A 58 -1.99 -7.69 1.74
C LEU A 58 -2.13 -9.01 0.95
N ARG A 59 -1.57 -9.07 -0.27
CA ARG A 59 -1.44 -10.33 -1.01
C ARG A 59 -0.14 -10.99 -0.56
N PHE A 60 -0.24 -11.79 0.50
CA PHE A 60 0.78 -12.73 0.93
C PHE A 60 1.06 -13.76 -0.17
#